data_AF-A0A520XAK6-F1
#
_entry.id   AF-A0A520XAK6-F1
#
_cell.length_a   1.000
_cell.length_b   1.000
_cell.length_c   1.000
_cell.angle_alpha   90.00
_cell.angle_beta   90.00
_cell.angle_gamma   90.00
#
_symmetry.space_group_name_H-M   'P 1'
#
loop_
_entity.id
_entity.type
_entity.pdbx_description
1 polymer ?
#
loop_
_entity_poly.entity_id
_entity_poly.type
_entity_poly.pdbx_seq_one_letter_code
_entity_poly.pdbx_strand_id
1 'polypeptide(L)'
;MDESTPQDTIERVKKIVNFLSKNTDKNIEIIVVGGTAMSFYGDYRTTMDIDAEIINCPENLYKSLLEHLKENKIQFNIDEDFDSWGMVAMPLGYRERAIPVYIVYKSSEDFSKNWLHFS
;
A
#
# COMPACT_ATOMS: atom_id res chain seq x y z
N MET A 1 -26.36 -3.32 0.33
CA MET A 1 -24.91 -3.29 0.09
C MET A 1 -24.26 -3.43 1.45
N ASP A 2 -23.29 -4.33 1.59
CA ASP A 2 -22.53 -4.49 2.82
C ASP A 2 -21.46 -3.40 2.82
N GLU A 3 -21.53 -2.44 3.74
CA GLU A 3 -20.56 -1.36 3.85
C GLU A 3 -19.27 -1.90 4.50
N SER A 4 -18.09 -1.53 4.00
CA SER A 4 -16.87 -1.83 4.76
C SER A 4 -16.78 -0.88 5.94
N THR A 5 -16.39 -1.43 7.09
CA THR A 5 -15.94 -0.58 8.17
C THR A 5 -14.61 0.07 7.76
N PRO A 6 -14.31 1.28 8.28
CA PRO A 6 -12.99 1.89 8.10
C PRO A 6 -11.85 0.94 8.48
N GLN A 7 -12.05 0.14 9.52
CA GLN A 7 -11.07 -0.83 10.00
C GLN A 7 -10.78 -1.93 8.97
N ASP A 8 -11.79 -2.43 8.27
CA ASP A 8 -11.60 -3.46 7.24
C ASP A 8 -10.72 -2.95 6.08
N THR A 9 -10.96 -1.72 5.64
CA THR A 9 -10.14 -1.06 4.61
C THR A 9 -8.70 -0.89 5.09
N ILE A 10 -8.50 -0.40 6.32
CA ILE A 10 -7.18 -0.21 6.90
C ILE A 10 -6.42 -1.54 6.97
N GLU A 11 -7.06 -2.62 7.41
CA GLU A 11 -6.42 -3.94 7.48
C GLU A 11 -6.04 -4.49 6.09
N ARG A 12 -6.85 -4.22 5.06
CA ARG A 12 -6.51 -4.58 3.69
C ARG A 12 -5.32 -3.80 3.15
N VAL A 13 -5.24 -2.49 3.41
CA VAL A 13 -4.06 -1.69 3.04
C VAL A 13 -2.82 -2.17 3.79
N LYS A 14 -2.94 -2.52 5.07
CA LYS A 14 -1.83 -3.13 5.83
C LYS A 14 -1.31 -4.43 5.20
N LYS A 15 -2.17 -5.24 4.56
CA LYS A 15 -1.69 -6.44 3.84
C LYS A 15 -0.76 -6.09 2.69
N ILE A 16 -1.05 -5.03 1.93
CA ILE A 16 -0.16 -4.52 0.89
C ILE A 16 1.16 -4.06 1.49
N VAL A 17 1.11 -3.21 2.51
CA VAL A 17 2.30 -2.68 3.19
C VAL A 17 3.17 -3.80 3.76
N ASN A 18 2.55 -4.79 4.40
CA ASN A 18 3.24 -5.96 4.95
C ASN A 18 3.85 -6.86 3.87
N PHE A 19 3.19 -7.01 2.72
CA PHE A 19 3.73 -7.74 1.60
C PHE A 19 5.00 -7.03 1.07
N LEU A 20 4.91 -5.73 0.81
CA LEU A 20 6.02 -4.96 0.26
C LEU A 20 7.20 -4.90 1.23
N SER A 21 6.96 -4.62 2.52
CA SER A 21 8.02 -4.54 3.53
C SER A 21 8.79 -5.85 3.71
N LYS A 22 8.17 -7.01 3.46
CA LYS A 22 8.85 -8.31 3.52
C LYS A 22 9.64 -8.65 2.28
N ASN A 23 9.26 -8.11 1.12
CA ASN A 23 9.77 -8.55 -0.18
C ASN A 23 10.71 -7.55 -0.87
N THR A 24 11.01 -6.41 -0.24
CA THR A 24 11.98 -5.44 -0.77
C THR A 24 12.66 -4.64 0.33
N ASP A 25 13.85 -4.10 0.02
CA ASP A 25 14.53 -3.06 0.81
C ASP A 25 14.40 -1.67 0.16
N LYS A 26 13.75 -1.59 -1.01
CA LYS A 26 13.54 -0.33 -1.71
C LYS A 26 12.50 0.51 -0.98
N ASN A 27 12.69 1.83 -1.04
CA ASN A 27 11.66 2.77 -0.65
C ASN A 27 10.55 2.73 -1.70
N ILE A 28 9.37 2.25 -1.30
CA ILE A 28 8.16 2.18 -2.12
C ILE A 28 7.11 3.05 -1.44
N GLU A 29 6.49 3.91 -2.22
CA GLU A 29 5.42 4.78 -1.76
C GLU A 29 4.07 4.24 -2.27
N ILE A 30 3.04 4.34 -1.43
CA ILE A 30 1.68 3.96 -1.75
C ILE A 30 0.78 5.14 -1.42
N ILE A 31 0.09 5.66 -2.42
CA ILE A 31 -0.87 6.73 -2.26
C ILE A 31 -2.26 6.13 -2.44
N VAL A 32 -3.04 6.08 -1.36
CA VAL A 32 -4.45 5.65 -1.43
C VAL A 32 -5.34 6.85 -1.76
N VAL A 33 -6.39 6.64 -2.55
CA VAL A 33 -7.31 7.69 -3.00
C VAL A 33 -8.78 7.29 -2.86
N GLY A 34 -9.68 8.23 -3.15
CA GLY A 34 -11.13 7.98 -3.19
C GLY A 34 -11.67 7.40 -1.88
N GLY A 35 -12.58 6.44 -1.99
CA GLY A 35 -13.18 5.77 -0.83
C GLY A 35 -12.14 5.09 0.07
N THR A 36 -11.03 4.60 -0.52
CA THR A 36 -9.93 4.00 0.25
C THR A 36 -9.31 5.01 1.21
N ALA A 37 -9.04 6.23 0.75
CA ALA A 37 -8.51 7.30 1.59
C ALA A 37 -9.50 7.74 2.68
N MET A 38 -10.81 7.79 2.38
CA MET A 38 -11.86 8.17 3.34
C MET A 38 -11.85 7.29 4.60
N SER A 39 -11.57 5.99 4.47
CA SER A 39 -11.46 5.09 5.63
C SER A 39 -10.34 5.48 6.61
N PHE A 40 -9.30 6.19 6.17
CA PHE A 40 -8.25 6.69 7.07
C PHE A 40 -8.67 7.93 7.86
N TYR A 41 -9.73 8.61 7.43
CA TYR A 41 -10.37 9.69 8.18
C TYR A 41 -11.49 9.19 9.10
N GLY A 42 -11.75 7.86 9.12
CA GLY A 42 -12.80 7.24 9.93
C GLY A 42 -14.15 7.11 9.22
N ASP A 43 -14.21 7.42 7.92
CA ASP A 43 -15.45 7.37 7.14
C ASP A 43 -15.73 6.01 6.51
N TYR A 44 -17.01 5.66 6.44
CA TYR A 44 -17.51 4.46 5.80
C TYR A 44 -17.46 4.59 4.28
N ARG A 45 -17.39 3.44 3.60
CA ARG A 45 -17.44 3.37 2.14
C ARG A 45 -18.26 2.18 1.67
N THR A 46 -18.87 2.33 0.50
CA THR A 46 -19.71 1.30 -0.11
C THR A 46 -18.93 0.35 -1.01
N THR A 47 -17.87 0.84 -1.68
CA THR A 47 -17.01 -0.01 -2.50
C THR A 47 -15.90 -0.65 -1.65
N MET A 48 -15.39 -1.80 -2.06
CA MET A 48 -14.53 -2.65 -1.24
C MET A 48 -13.10 -2.77 -1.80
N ASP A 49 -12.91 -2.29 -3.02
CA ASP A 49 -11.66 -2.28 -3.75
C ASP A 49 -10.67 -1.26 -3.19
N ILE A 50 -9.38 -1.61 -3.22
CA ILE A 50 -8.32 -0.67 -2.85
C ILE A 50 -7.95 0.13 -4.09
N ASP A 51 -8.15 1.44 -4.04
CA ASP A 51 -7.67 2.39 -5.04
C ASP A 51 -6.35 2.97 -4.56
N ALA A 52 -5.25 2.60 -5.22
CA ALA A 52 -3.93 3.08 -4.86
C ALA A 52 -3.00 3.31 -6.05
N GLU A 53 -2.08 4.24 -5.89
CA GLU A 53 -0.93 4.42 -6.77
C GLU A 53 0.29 3.90 -6.04
N ILE A 54 1.13 3.17 -6.77
CA ILE A 54 2.35 2.60 -6.25
C ILE A 54 3.56 3.20 -6.98
N ILE A 55 4.44 3.85 -6.23
CA ILE A 55 5.56 4.60 -6.79
C ILE A 55 6.86 3.90 -6.40
N ASN A 56 7.82 3.86 -7.32
CA ASN A 56 9.13 3.22 -7.15
C ASN A 56 9.09 1.69 -6.92
N CYS A 57 7.99 1.02 -7.27
CA CYS A 57 7.88 -0.43 -7.15
C CYS A 57 8.53 -1.13 -8.36
N PRO A 58 9.46 -2.08 -8.16
CA PRO A 58 9.98 -2.88 -9.26
C PRO A 58 8.89 -3.71 -9.95
N GLU A 59 8.91 -3.79 -11.28
CA GLU A 59 7.88 -4.49 -12.07
C GLU A 59 7.65 -5.95 -11.61
N ASN A 60 8.71 -6.68 -11.27
CA ASN A 60 8.61 -8.05 -10.78
C ASN A 60 7.91 -8.13 -9.42
N LEU A 61 8.21 -7.20 -8.51
CA LEU A 61 7.57 -7.12 -7.21
C LEU A 61 6.11 -6.67 -7.34
N TYR A 62 5.83 -5.73 -8.24
CA TYR A 62 4.48 -5.29 -8.57
C TYR A 62 3.62 -6.47 -9.04
N LYS A 63 4.11 -7.27 -9.99
CA LYS A 63 3.43 -8.50 -10.44
C LYS A 63 3.15 -9.47 -9.29
N SER A 64 4.15 -9.74 -8.44
CA SER A 64 3.97 -10.61 -7.27
C SER A 64 2.97 -10.03 -6.25
N LEU A 65 2.91 -8.71 -6.08
CA LEU A 65 1.89 -8.06 -5.27
C LEU A 65 0.49 -8.31 -5.85
N LEU A 66 0.30 -8.13 -7.17
CA LEU A 66 -1.01 -8.35 -7.80
C LEU A 66 -1.47 -9.81 -7.65
N GLU A 67 -0.56 -10.77 -7.81
CA GLU A 67 -0.83 -12.19 -7.57
C GLU A 67 -1.24 -12.44 -6.12
N HIS A 68 -0.47 -11.92 -5.16
CA HIS A 68 -0.78 -12.03 -3.73
C HIS A 68 -2.18 -11.50 -3.40
N LEU A 69 -2.57 -10.34 -3.96
CA LEU A 69 -3.89 -9.76 -3.72
C LEU A 69 -5.01 -10.60 -4.33
N LYS A 70 -4.81 -11.14 -5.55
CA LYS A 70 -5.76 -12.05 -6.20
C LYS A 70 -5.97 -13.33 -5.40
N GLU A 71 -4.90 -13.96 -4.93
CA GLU A 71 -4.96 -15.18 -4.10
C GLU A 71 -5.72 -14.95 -2.79
N ASN A 72 -5.57 -13.76 -2.21
CA ASN A 72 -6.26 -13.36 -0.98
C ASN A 72 -7.66 -12.79 -1.22
N LYS A 73 -8.17 -12.83 -2.46
CA LYS A 73 -9.49 -12.30 -2.87
C LYS A 73 -9.69 -10.83 -2.49
N ILE A 74 -8.61 -10.05 -2.51
CA ILE A 74 -8.65 -8.60 -2.27
C ILE A 74 -8.93 -7.94 -3.62
N GLN A 75 -10.01 -7.17 -3.70
CA GLN A 75 -10.31 -6.35 -4.87
C GLN A 75 -9.40 -5.12 -4.85
N PHE A 76 -8.85 -4.76 -6.00
CA PHE A 76 -7.93 -3.64 -6.09
C PHE A 76 -7.97 -3.02 -7.48
N ASN A 77 -7.69 -1.72 -7.51
CA ASN A 77 -7.29 -0.94 -8.65
C ASN A 77 -5.97 -0.28 -8.24
N ILE A 78 -4.84 -0.81 -8.71
CA ILE A 78 -3.52 -0.32 -8.38
C ILE A 78 -2.77 -0.08 -9.67
N ASP A 79 -2.06 1.02 -9.77
CA ASP A 79 -1.23 1.36 -10.91
C ASP A 79 -0.07 2.27 -10.50
N GLU A 80 0.86 2.53 -11.42
CA GLU A 80 2.00 3.43 -11.19
C GLU A 80 1.65 4.91 -11.44
N ASP A 81 0.54 5.19 -12.13
CA ASP A 81 0.08 6.55 -12.43
C ASP A 81 -1.45 6.67 -12.53
N PHE A 82 -2.06 7.38 -11.59
CA PHE A 82 -3.50 7.63 -11.59
C PHE A 82 -3.98 8.50 -12.76
N ASP A 83 -3.13 9.35 -13.35
CA ASP A 83 -3.54 10.19 -14.47
C ASP A 83 -3.90 9.34 -15.72
N SER A 84 -3.44 8.08 -15.74
CA SER A 84 -3.76 7.09 -16.77
C SER A 84 -5.13 6.41 -16.57
N TRP A 85 -5.85 6.65 -15.46
CA TRP A 85 -7.12 5.99 -15.14
C TRP A 85 -8.35 6.59 -15.87
N GLY A 86 -8.14 7.62 -16.70
CA GLY A 86 -9.08 8.05 -17.74
C GLY A 86 -10.43 8.63 -17.28
N MET A 87 -10.72 8.68 -15.98
CA MET A 87 -12.04 9.10 -15.48
C MET A 87 -12.04 10.48 -14.82
N VAL A 88 -10.96 10.86 -14.13
CA VAL A 88 -10.78 12.19 -13.52
C VAL A 88 -9.28 12.49 -13.46
N ALA A 89 -8.84 13.58 -14.08
CA ALA A 89 -7.45 14.04 -13.91
C ALA A 89 -7.23 14.39 -12.43
N MET A 90 -6.17 13.86 -11.83
CA MET A 90 -5.92 14.15 -10.42
C MET A 90 -5.61 15.64 -10.25
N PRO A 91 -6.08 16.28 -9.17
CA PRO A 91 -5.83 17.70 -8.95
C PRO A 91 -4.33 17.95 -8.83
N LEU A 92 -3.80 18.86 -9.65
CA LEU A 92 -2.38 19.22 -9.69
C LEU A 92 -1.80 19.32 -8.28
N GLY A 93 -0.68 18.64 -8.02
CA GLY A 93 -0.03 18.64 -6.72
C GLY A 93 -0.58 17.63 -5.70
N TYR A 94 -1.34 16.61 -6.13
CA TYR A 94 -1.97 15.67 -5.19
C TYR A 94 -0.96 14.81 -4.42
N ARG A 95 0.15 14.42 -5.05
CA ARG A 95 1.20 13.63 -4.41
C ARG A 95 1.84 14.43 -3.26
N GLU A 96 2.07 15.72 -3.49
CA GLU A 96 2.62 16.67 -2.52
C GLU A 96 1.67 17.00 -1.38
N ARG A 97 0.35 16.88 -1.62
CA ARG A 97 -0.69 17.04 -0.60
C ARG A 97 -1.02 15.75 0.14
N ALA A 98 -0.45 14.61 -0.26
CA ALA A 98 -0.68 13.35 0.42
C ALA A 98 -0.11 13.40 1.85
N ILE A 99 -0.85 12.86 2.81
CA ILE A 99 -0.46 12.84 4.22
C ILE A 99 0.00 11.42 4.57
N PRO A 100 1.19 11.25 5.20
CA PRO A 100 1.65 9.94 5.61
C PRO A 100 0.77 9.38 6.73
N VAL A 101 0.16 8.22 6.48
CA VAL A 101 -0.68 7.49 7.46
C VAL A 101 -0.04 6.20 7.98
N TYR A 102 0.91 5.64 7.22
CA TYR A 102 1.73 4.49 7.62
C TYR A 102 3.15 4.69 7.10
N ILE A 103 4.14 4.51 7.99
CA ILE A 103 5.55 4.49 7.62
C ILE A 103 6.16 3.23 8.22
N VAL A 104 6.74 2.38 7.37
CA VAL A 104 7.42 1.16 7.78
C VAL A 104 8.89 1.29 7.50
N TYR A 105 9.69 1.22 8.56
CA TYR A 105 11.14 1.14 8.47
C TYR A 105 11.55 -0.32 8.64
N LYS A 106 12.44 -0.82 7.78
CA LYS A 106 13.20 -2.02 8.13
C LYS A 106 14.18 -1.65 9.23
N SER A 107 14.13 -2.31 10.38
CA SER A 107 15.17 -2.14 11.39
C SER A 107 16.49 -2.71 10.86
N SER A 108 17.60 -2.06 11.19
CA SER A 108 18.95 -2.51 10.85
C SER A 108 19.42 -3.73 11.68
N GLU A 109 18.53 -4.40 12.41
CA GLU A 109 18.88 -5.40 13.43
C GLU A 109 18.80 -6.86 12.95
N ASP A 110 19.24 -7.15 11.72
CA ASP A 110 19.55 -8.53 11.31
C ASP A 110 21.07 -8.84 11.35
N PHE A 111 21.82 -8.06 12.14
CA PHE A 111 23.26 -8.25 12.39
C PHE A 111 23.59 -9.05 13.67
N SER A 112 22.60 -9.52 14.43
CA SER A 112 22.83 -10.20 15.72
C SER A 112 23.17 -11.69 15.64
N LYS A 113 23.39 -12.25 14.44
CA LYS A 113 23.77 -13.67 14.28
C LYS A 113 25.18 -13.94 13.77
N ASN A 114 26.07 -12.95 13.71
CA ASN A 114 27.47 -13.17 13.36
C ASN A 114 28.40 -12.24 14.14
N TRP A 115 28.64 -12.48 15.43
CA TRP A 115 29.96 -12.26 16.03
C TRP A 115 30.29 -13.33 17.06
N LEU A 116 31.52 -13.80 16.92
CA LEU A 116 32.18 -14.93 17.57
C LEU A 116 32.36 -14.74 19.09
N HIS A 117 32.53 -15.87 19.76
CA HIS A 117 33.25 -15.97 21.03
C HIS A 117 34.47 -15.04 21.08
N PHE A 118 34.62 -14.31 22.18
CA PHE A 118 35.93 -14.09 22.80
C PHE A 118 35.80 -14.19 24.32
N SER A 119 36.49 -15.23 24.82
CA SER A 119 37.14 -15.43 26.14
C SER A 119 36.48 -14.88 27.41
#